data_AF-A0A813J0U8-F1
#
_entry.id   AF-A0A813J0U8-F1
#
_cell.length_a   1.000
_cell.length_b   1.000
_cell.length_c   1.000
_cell.angle_alpha   90.00
_cell.angle_beta   90.00
_cell.angle_gamma   90.00
#
_symmetry.space_group_name_H-M   'P 1'
#
loop_
_entity.id
_entity.type
_entity.pdbx_description
1 polymer ?
#
loop_
_entity_poly.entity_id
_entity_poly.type
_entity_poly.pdbx_seq_one_letter_code
_entity_poly.pdbx_strand_id
1 'polypeptide(L)'
;PPVWSASLNASGLAPGLLYRLCVDLDDDGAEKPPGDSTFEIYVGVVVSVLSPSALRSSLDVQPLLVECLPEGCSKETSAFLSTGCEFAESEGLPYRTAEALFKATANATIWQLVIPDLTGLTLGEHYRLCTDLDGSPNSSGTLYPAGDTGHHVFIAPL
;
A
#
# COMPACT_ATOMS: atom_id res chain seq x y z
N PRO A 1 -12.26 -21.91 19.55
CA PRO A 1 -11.80 -20.71 20.29
C PRO A 1 -12.71 -19.50 20.00
N PRO A 2 -12.95 -18.61 20.99
CA PRO A 2 -13.71 -17.40 20.77
C PRO A 2 -12.96 -16.45 19.82
N VAL A 3 -13.70 -15.78 18.95
CA VAL A 3 -13.21 -14.75 18.04
C VAL A 3 -13.70 -13.40 18.57
N TRP A 4 -12.78 -12.46 18.72
CA TRP A 4 -13.06 -11.11 19.20
C TRP A 4 -12.89 -10.12 18.04
N SER A 5 -13.70 -9.06 18.02
CA SER A 5 -13.64 -8.01 17.01
C SER A 5 -13.89 -6.64 17.63
N ALA A 6 -13.17 -5.61 17.16
CA ALA A 6 -13.37 -4.22 17.55
C ALA A 6 -13.45 -3.34 16.31
N SER A 7 -14.23 -2.25 16.41
CA SER A 7 -14.31 -1.20 15.38
C SER A 7 -13.67 0.06 15.94
N LEU A 8 -12.65 0.57 15.23
CA LEU A 8 -11.91 1.77 15.61
C LEU A 8 -12.20 2.89 14.61
N ASN A 9 -12.47 4.10 15.09
CA ASN A 9 -12.56 5.27 14.23
C ASN A 9 -11.15 5.80 13.93
N ALA A 10 -10.68 5.59 12.70
CA ALA A 10 -9.38 6.04 12.23
C ALA A 10 -9.38 7.48 11.66
N SER A 11 -10.50 8.22 11.70
CA SER A 11 -10.61 9.55 11.07
C SER A 11 -9.66 10.61 11.64
N GLY A 12 -9.11 10.38 12.84
CA GLY A 12 -8.12 11.27 13.47
C GLY A 12 -6.67 10.92 13.13
N LEU A 13 -6.44 9.83 12.39
CA LEU A 13 -5.09 9.39 12.00
C LEU A 13 -4.68 10.07 10.69
N ALA A 14 -3.45 10.59 10.65
CA ALA A 14 -2.87 11.11 9.42
C ALA A 14 -2.58 9.96 8.44
N PRO A 15 -3.04 10.06 7.17
CA PRO A 15 -2.73 9.08 6.13
C PRO A 15 -1.23 9.03 5.79
N GLY A 16 -0.80 7.91 5.22
CA GLY A 16 0.61 7.66 4.86
C GLY A 16 1.46 7.12 6.02
N LEU A 17 0.89 6.99 7.21
CA LEU A 17 1.61 6.48 8.39
C LEU A 17 1.24 5.05 8.74
N LEU A 18 2.23 4.36 9.31
CA LEU A 18 2.06 3.09 10.03
C LEU A 18 1.76 3.41 11.50
N TYR A 19 0.61 2.94 11.98
CA TYR A 19 0.22 3.01 13.39
C TYR A 19 0.29 1.63 14.03
N ARG A 20 0.43 1.59 15.36
CA ARG A 20 0.37 0.35 16.12
C ARG A 20 -0.95 0.23 16.87
N LEU A 21 -1.52 -0.96 16.86
CA LEU A 21 -2.69 -1.27 17.66
C LEU A 21 -2.25 -1.40 19.14
N CYS A 22 -2.76 -0.52 20.00
CA CYS A 22 -2.63 -0.69 21.44
C CYS A 22 -3.83 -1.46 21.99
N VAL A 23 -3.57 -2.47 22.81
CA VAL A 23 -4.60 -3.37 23.36
C VAL A 23 -4.54 -3.34 24.88
N ASP A 24 -5.71 -3.19 25.48
CA ASP A 24 -5.95 -3.35 26.90
C ASP A 24 -6.44 -4.79 27.17
N LEU A 25 -5.87 -5.45 28.18
CA LEU A 25 -6.14 -6.85 28.50
C LEU A 25 -6.63 -7.06 29.94
N ASP A 26 -6.76 -6.01 30.74
CA ASP A 26 -7.02 -6.10 32.19
C ASP A 26 -8.31 -5.44 32.67
N ASP A 27 -9.35 -5.50 31.82
CA ASP A 27 -10.71 -5.00 32.08
C ASP A 27 -10.80 -3.46 31.97
N ASP A 28 -11.98 -2.87 32.16
CA ASP A 28 -12.20 -1.41 32.03
C ASP A 28 -11.52 -0.54 33.13
N GLY A 29 -10.68 -1.16 33.96
CA GLY A 29 -9.97 -0.54 35.06
C GLY A 29 -8.73 0.22 34.60
N ALA A 30 -8.48 1.39 35.19
CA ALA A 30 -7.28 2.19 34.91
C ALA A 30 -5.99 1.64 35.56
N GLU A 31 -5.92 0.34 35.87
CA GLU A 31 -4.80 -0.26 36.60
C GLU A 31 -3.55 -0.40 35.74
N LYS A 32 -3.70 -0.73 34.45
CA LYS A 32 -2.61 -0.71 33.47
C LYS A 32 -3.01 0.09 32.24
N PRO A 33 -2.06 0.82 31.63
CA PRO A 33 -2.30 1.43 30.34
C PRO A 33 -2.36 0.37 29.23
N PRO A 34 -3.09 0.62 28.13
CA PRO A 34 -3.04 -0.22 26.94
C PRO A 34 -1.61 -0.46 26.46
N GLY A 35 -1.28 -1.71 26.10
CA GLY A 35 0.04 -2.11 25.65
C GLY A 35 0.16 -2.13 24.12
N ASP A 36 1.36 -1.87 23.60
CA ASP A 36 1.68 -2.02 22.17
C ASP A 36 1.59 -3.51 21.76
N SER A 37 0.70 -3.84 20.83
CA SER A 37 0.53 -5.21 20.34
C SER A 37 1.57 -5.62 19.29
N THR A 38 2.41 -4.70 18.83
CA THR A 38 3.32 -4.80 17.68
C THR A 38 2.62 -4.98 16.32
N PHE A 39 1.29 -4.98 16.29
CA PHE A 39 0.52 -5.08 15.06
C PHE A 39 0.47 -3.71 14.37
N GLU A 40 1.06 -3.63 13.19
CA GLU A 40 1.14 -2.40 12.39
C GLU A 40 -0.01 -2.29 11.39
N ILE A 41 -0.60 -1.11 11.31
CA ILE A 41 -1.74 -0.76 10.47
C ILE A 41 -1.34 0.45 9.62
N TYR A 42 -1.31 0.27 8.31
CA TYR A 42 -1.12 1.37 7.38
C TYR A 42 -2.44 2.12 7.16
N VAL A 43 -2.42 3.44 7.37
CA VAL A 43 -3.56 4.30 7.04
C VAL A 43 -3.37 4.84 5.62
N GLY A 44 -3.87 4.09 4.65
CA GLY A 44 -3.78 4.43 3.22
C GLY A 44 -4.92 5.32 2.71
N VAL A 45 -4.75 5.82 1.49
CA VAL A 45 -5.73 6.65 0.76
C VAL A 45 -6.29 5.98 -0.49
N VAL A 46 -5.72 4.84 -0.91
CA VAL A 46 -6.24 4.06 -2.03
C VAL A 46 -7.46 3.28 -1.56
N VAL A 47 -8.55 3.42 -2.30
CA VAL A 47 -9.86 2.83 -2.01
C VAL A 47 -10.09 1.58 -2.83
N SER A 48 -9.60 1.57 -4.09
CA SER A 48 -9.77 0.43 -4.97
C SER A 48 -8.75 0.40 -6.12
N VAL A 49 -8.50 -0.81 -6.64
CA VAL A 49 -7.86 -1.03 -7.94
C VAL A 49 -8.97 -1.26 -8.96
N LEU A 50 -9.14 -0.32 -9.89
CA LEU A 50 -10.26 -0.30 -10.83
C LEU A 50 -10.02 -1.21 -12.04
N SER A 51 -8.85 -1.09 -12.68
CA SER A 51 -8.51 -1.90 -13.85
C SER A 51 -7.03 -1.80 -14.22
N PRO A 52 -6.45 -2.83 -14.84
CA PRO A 52 -6.99 -4.19 -14.94
C PRO A 52 -6.84 -4.93 -13.59
N SER A 53 -7.61 -6.02 -13.41
CA SER A 53 -7.46 -6.91 -12.23
C SER A 53 -6.22 -7.80 -12.31
N ALA A 54 -5.59 -7.89 -13.48
CA ALA A 54 -4.37 -8.63 -13.73
C ALA A 54 -3.48 -7.88 -14.72
N LEU A 55 -2.17 -7.94 -14.51
CA LEU A 55 -1.16 -7.41 -15.43
C LEU A 55 -0.41 -8.57 -16.08
N ARG A 56 -0.04 -8.42 -17.35
CA ARG A 56 0.85 -9.38 -18.01
C ARG A 56 2.28 -9.16 -17.54
N SER A 57 3.01 -10.23 -17.25
CA SER A 57 4.47 -10.13 -17.09
C SER A 57 5.11 -9.85 -18.46
N SER A 58 5.30 -8.57 -18.76
CA SER A 58 5.89 -8.07 -20.02
C SER A 58 6.74 -6.84 -19.74
N LEU A 59 7.61 -6.50 -20.70
CA LEU A 59 8.25 -5.20 -20.80
C LEU A 59 7.29 -4.12 -21.33
N ASP A 60 6.07 -4.52 -21.76
CA ASP A 60 5.06 -3.60 -22.20
C ASP A 60 4.51 -2.77 -21.04
N VAL A 61 4.42 -1.47 -21.30
CA VAL A 61 3.80 -0.51 -20.42
C VAL A 61 2.30 -0.82 -20.28
N GLN A 62 1.88 -1.24 -19.08
CA GLN A 62 0.48 -1.49 -18.76
C GLN A 62 -0.01 -0.51 -17.69
N PRO A 63 -1.06 0.28 -17.98
CA PRO A 63 -1.61 1.20 -17.00
C PRO A 63 -2.46 0.46 -15.98
N LEU A 64 -2.29 0.80 -14.70
CA LEU A 64 -3.19 0.42 -13.63
C LEU A 64 -3.94 1.67 -13.18
N LEU A 65 -5.27 1.60 -13.17
CA LEU A 65 -6.15 2.64 -12.66
C LEU A 65 -6.54 2.31 -11.23
N VAL A 66 -6.36 3.28 -10.35
CA VAL A 66 -6.71 3.19 -8.94
C VAL A 66 -7.61 4.35 -8.56
N GLU A 67 -8.48 4.11 -7.58
CA GLU A 67 -9.28 5.14 -6.97
C GLU A 67 -8.68 5.51 -5.62
N CYS A 68 -8.54 6.80 -5.37
CA CYS A 68 -8.15 7.35 -4.09
C CYS A 68 -9.30 8.09 -3.43
N LEU A 69 -9.22 8.26 -2.11
CA LEU A 69 -10.04 9.24 -1.39
C LEU A 69 -9.88 10.63 -2.03
N PRO A 70 -10.92 11.48 -2.01
CA PRO A 70 -10.80 12.88 -2.44
C PRO A 70 -9.63 13.55 -1.72
N GLU A 71 -8.75 14.21 -2.50
CA GLU A 71 -7.54 14.90 -2.00
C GLU A 71 -6.51 13.99 -1.31
N GLY A 72 -6.69 12.65 -1.33
CA GLY A 72 -5.80 11.72 -0.66
C GLY A 72 -4.52 11.39 -1.42
N CYS A 73 -4.61 11.26 -2.75
CA CYS A 73 -3.45 11.05 -3.63
C CYS A 73 -3.02 12.37 -4.29
N SER A 74 -1.73 12.46 -4.61
CA SER A 74 -1.12 13.59 -5.31
C SER A 74 -0.18 13.11 -6.43
N LYS A 75 0.52 14.03 -7.10
CA LYS A 75 1.51 13.69 -8.14
C LYS A 75 2.82 13.19 -7.54
N GLU A 76 3.02 13.45 -6.26
CA GLU A 76 4.15 12.99 -5.45
C GLU A 76 3.91 11.55 -4.97
N THR A 77 2.65 11.13 -4.84
CA THR A 77 2.30 9.75 -4.51
C THR A 77 2.92 8.76 -5.50
N SER A 78 3.56 7.72 -4.97
CA SER A 78 4.17 6.65 -5.73
C SER A 78 3.66 5.28 -5.28
N ALA A 79 3.77 4.29 -6.15
CA ALA A 79 3.49 2.90 -5.81
C ALA A 79 4.42 1.92 -6.48
N PHE A 80 4.50 0.72 -5.90
CA PHE A 80 5.14 -0.42 -6.49
C PHE A 80 4.36 -1.69 -6.14
N LEU A 81 4.55 -2.74 -6.93
CA LEU A 81 4.08 -4.07 -6.60
C LEU A 81 5.16 -4.82 -5.83
N SER A 82 4.80 -5.49 -4.74
CA SER A 82 5.75 -6.30 -3.97
C SER A 82 5.07 -7.44 -3.20
N THR A 83 5.84 -8.44 -2.79
CA THR A 83 5.37 -9.45 -1.83
C THR A 83 5.26 -8.90 -0.40
N GLY A 84 5.96 -7.81 -0.10
CA GLY A 84 5.90 -7.06 1.16
C GLY A 84 6.27 -5.59 0.97
N CYS A 85 5.63 -4.69 1.73
CA CYS A 85 5.84 -3.24 1.59
C CYS A 85 6.94 -2.68 2.51
N GLU A 86 7.53 -3.52 3.36
CA GLU A 86 8.64 -3.16 4.22
C GLU A 86 9.93 -2.94 3.39
N PHE A 87 10.73 -1.94 3.76
CA PHE A 87 12.06 -1.69 3.18
C PHE A 87 13.06 -2.75 3.67
N ALA A 88 12.86 -4.01 3.31
CA ALA A 88 13.90 -5.01 3.41
C ALA A 88 14.44 -5.26 2.01
N GLU A 89 15.71 -4.91 1.80
CA GLU A 89 16.52 -5.36 0.67
C GLU A 89 16.50 -6.89 0.65
N SER A 90 15.52 -7.50 -0.02
CA SER A 90 15.52 -8.94 -0.20
C SER A 90 16.57 -9.25 -1.27
N GLU A 91 17.73 -9.73 -0.82
CA GLU A 91 18.74 -10.43 -1.62
C GLU A 91 18.04 -11.51 -2.48
N GLY A 92 17.91 -11.27 -3.78
CA GLY A 92 17.29 -12.20 -4.74
C GLY A 92 16.36 -11.50 -5.74
N LEU A 93 16.36 -12.01 -6.99
CA LEU A 93 15.59 -11.52 -8.14
C LEU A 93 14.10 -11.25 -7.82
N PRO A 94 13.44 -10.30 -8.51
CA PRO A 94 12.80 -9.19 -7.82
C PRO A 94 11.40 -9.54 -7.32
N TYR A 95 11.28 -9.57 -5.99
CA TYR A 95 10.01 -9.59 -5.29
C TYR A 95 9.25 -8.26 -5.35
N ARG A 96 9.78 -7.26 -6.08
CA ARG A 96 9.29 -5.89 -6.13
C ARG A 96 9.54 -5.22 -7.49
N THR A 97 8.60 -4.41 -7.97
CA THR A 97 8.78 -3.54 -9.14
C THR A 97 9.47 -2.22 -8.78
N ALA A 98 9.98 -1.52 -9.79
CA ALA A 98 10.31 -0.10 -9.64
C ALA A 98 9.08 0.71 -9.19
N GLU A 99 9.34 1.84 -8.52
CA GLU A 99 8.30 2.80 -8.15
C GLU A 99 7.73 3.49 -9.39
N ALA A 100 6.41 3.64 -9.42
CA ALA A 100 5.65 4.36 -10.43
C ALA A 100 4.92 5.53 -9.76
N LEU A 101 5.10 6.74 -10.31
CA LEU A 101 4.38 7.92 -9.87
C LEU A 101 2.93 7.93 -10.36
N PHE A 102 2.05 8.50 -9.54
CA PHE A 102 0.65 8.67 -9.84
C PHE A 102 0.46 9.79 -10.86
N LYS A 103 -0.32 9.52 -11.91
CA LYS A 103 -0.71 10.48 -12.94
C LYS A 103 -2.18 10.78 -12.81
N ALA A 104 -2.50 12.07 -12.64
CA ALA A 104 -3.88 12.54 -12.57
C ALA A 104 -4.63 12.20 -13.87
N THR A 105 -5.88 11.75 -13.73
CA THR A 105 -6.79 11.59 -14.86
C THR A 105 -7.77 12.78 -14.94
N ALA A 106 -8.74 12.72 -15.85
CA ALA A 106 -9.81 13.71 -15.90
C ALA A 106 -10.75 13.65 -14.68
N ASN A 107 -10.75 12.53 -13.93
CA ASN A 107 -11.48 12.40 -12.68
C ASN A 107 -10.52 12.63 -11.50
N ALA A 108 -10.92 13.51 -10.56
CA ALA A 108 -10.10 13.92 -9.42
C ALA A 108 -9.75 12.78 -8.44
N THR A 109 -10.54 11.70 -8.41
CA THR A 109 -10.28 10.54 -7.53
C THR A 109 -9.62 9.37 -8.26
N ILE A 110 -9.57 9.39 -9.59
CA ILE A 110 -8.98 8.30 -10.38
C ILE A 110 -7.58 8.69 -10.81
N TRP A 111 -6.63 7.82 -10.47
CA TRP A 111 -5.23 7.98 -10.78
C TRP A 111 -4.74 6.83 -11.63
N GLN A 112 -3.85 7.15 -12.56
CA GLN A 112 -3.18 6.17 -13.40
C GLN A 112 -1.74 6.02 -12.91
N LEU A 113 -1.33 4.78 -12.66
CA LEU A 113 0.07 4.43 -12.48
C LEU A 113 0.53 3.54 -13.64
N VAL A 114 1.81 3.64 -13.96
CA VAL A 114 2.40 2.99 -15.12
C VAL A 114 3.67 2.30 -14.67
N ILE A 115 3.59 0.98 -14.49
CA ILE A 115 4.72 0.17 -14.02
C ILE A 115 5.46 -0.36 -15.26
N PRO A 116 6.73 0.04 -15.48
CA PRO A 116 7.39 -0.15 -16.77
C PRO A 116 7.95 -1.55 -17.02
N ASP A 117 8.30 -2.29 -15.95
CA ASP A 117 8.87 -3.63 -16.06
C ASP A 117 8.23 -4.56 -15.04
N LEU A 118 7.55 -5.59 -15.54
CA LEU A 118 6.93 -6.65 -14.74
C LEU A 118 7.59 -8.02 -14.98
N THR A 119 8.64 -8.09 -15.80
CA THR A 119 9.28 -9.36 -16.19
C THR A 119 10.02 -10.04 -15.05
N GLY A 120 10.36 -9.27 -14.02
CA GLY A 120 10.97 -9.78 -12.82
C GLY A 120 9.99 -10.45 -11.84
N LEU A 121 8.68 -10.24 -12.01
CA LEU A 121 7.68 -10.82 -11.12
C LEU A 121 7.37 -12.27 -11.49
N THR A 122 7.13 -13.09 -10.48
CA THR A 122 6.70 -14.48 -10.64
C THR A 122 5.29 -14.55 -11.23
N LEU A 123 5.14 -15.30 -12.32
CA LEU A 123 3.84 -15.59 -12.95
C LEU A 123 2.92 -16.38 -12.02
N GLY A 124 1.62 -16.09 -12.05
CA GLY A 124 0.62 -16.79 -11.25
C GLY A 124 0.52 -16.31 -9.81
N GLU A 125 1.25 -15.25 -9.44
CA GLU A 125 1.27 -14.70 -8.09
C GLU A 125 0.48 -13.40 -7.97
N HIS A 126 0.01 -13.13 -6.74
CA HIS A 126 -0.59 -11.85 -6.37
C HIS A 126 0.44 -11.00 -5.64
N TYR A 127 0.64 -9.78 -6.12
CA TYR A 127 1.52 -8.80 -5.49
C TYR A 127 0.67 -7.74 -4.80
N ARG A 128 1.11 -7.31 -3.62
CA ARG A 128 0.51 -6.20 -2.89
C ARG A 128 0.79 -4.90 -3.63
N LEU A 129 -0.19 -4.01 -3.67
CA LEU A 129 0.00 -2.62 -4.08
C LEU A 129 0.48 -1.82 -2.88
N CYS A 130 1.76 -1.50 -2.86
CA CYS A 130 2.38 -0.67 -1.83
C CYS A 130 2.36 0.79 -2.28
N THR A 131 1.95 1.71 -1.42
CA THR A 131 1.96 3.15 -1.72
C THR A 131 2.80 3.95 -0.75
N ASP A 132 3.43 4.98 -1.27
CA ASP A 132 4.16 6.01 -0.55
C ASP A 132 3.53 7.36 -0.94
N LEU A 133 3.07 8.13 0.05
CA LEU A 133 2.25 9.33 -0.18
C LEU A 133 3.06 10.62 -0.36
N ASP A 134 4.26 10.73 0.18
CA ASP A 134 5.17 11.86 -0.05
C ASP A 134 6.21 11.59 -1.15
N GLY A 135 6.25 10.35 -1.65
CA GLY A 135 7.00 9.96 -2.84
C GLY A 135 8.38 9.41 -2.51
N SER A 136 8.99 8.79 -3.53
CA SER A 136 10.23 8.01 -3.46
C SER A 136 11.27 8.52 -2.44
N PRO A 137 12.02 7.65 -1.74
CA PRO A 137 13.06 8.03 -0.78
C PRO A 137 14.19 8.93 -1.33
N ASN A 138 14.24 9.14 -2.65
CA ASN A 138 15.14 10.12 -3.29
C ASN A 138 14.60 11.56 -3.26
N SER A 139 13.35 11.77 -2.83
CA SER A 139 12.78 13.05 -2.41
C SER A 139 13.34 13.35 -1.02
N SER A 140 13.87 14.54 -0.80
CA SER A 140 14.65 14.91 0.40
C SER A 140 13.83 15.06 1.70
N GLY A 141 13.00 14.07 2.05
CA GLY A 141 12.24 14.00 3.28
C GLY A 141 11.25 12.85 3.25
N THR A 142 11.69 11.64 3.57
CA THR A 142 10.80 10.50 3.82
C THR A 142 10.10 10.71 5.17
N LEU A 143 8.98 11.43 5.18
CA LEU A 143 8.12 11.53 6.35
C LEU A 143 7.22 10.30 6.45
N TYR A 144 6.87 9.67 5.31
CA TYR A 144 5.97 8.53 5.23
C TYR A 144 6.66 7.28 4.64
N PRO A 145 6.67 6.13 5.33
CA PRO A 145 7.13 4.88 4.73
C PRO A 145 6.08 4.35 3.74
N ALA A 146 6.54 3.57 2.75
CA ALA A 146 5.63 2.81 1.91
C ALA A 146 4.78 1.84 2.74
N GLY A 147 3.49 1.74 2.46
CA GLY A 147 2.55 0.91 3.19
C GLY A 147 1.65 0.06 2.29
N ASP A 148 1.17 -1.05 2.86
CA ASP A 148 0.27 -1.98 2.18
C ASP A 148 -1.15 -1.43 2.12
N THR A 149 -1.65 -1.20 0.91
CA THR A 149 -3.02 -0.70 0.69
C THR A 149 -4.10 -1.76 0.94
N GLY A 150 -3.71 -3.03 1.11
CA GLY A 150 -4.62 -4.18 1.17
C GLY A 150 -5.12 -4.65 -0.20
N HIS A 151 -4.79 -3.93 -1.27
CA HIS A 151 -5.11 -4.33 -2.63
C HIS A 151 -4.00 -5.16 -3.26
N HIS A 152 -4.40 -6.08 -4.13
CA HIS A 152 -3.49 -6.99 -4.80
C HIS A 152 -3.70 -6.95 -6.30
N VAL A 153 -2.62 -7.20 -7.04
CA VAL A 153 -2.61 -7.31 -8.50
C VAL A 153 -2.05 -8.67 -8.89
N PHE A 154 -2.80 -9.40 -9.71
CA PHE A 154 -2.37 -10.70 -10.22
C PHE A 154 -1.43 -10.55 -11.42
N ILE A 155 -0.35 -11.32 -11.44
CA ILE A 155 0.56 -11.39 -12.59
C ILE A 155 0.18 -12.59 -13.45
N ALA A 156 -0.47 -12.30 -14.58
CA ALA A 156 -0.93 -13.31 -15.51
C ALA A 156 0.19 -13.75 -16.47
N PRO A 157 0.21 -15.04 -16.86
CA PRO A 157 0.94 -15.44 -18.07
C PRO A 157 0.39 -14.69 -19.29
N LEU A 158 1.27 -14.48 -20.28
CA LEU A 158 0.97 -13.77 -21.52
C LEU A 158 -0.32 -14.24 -22.20
#